data_AF-A0A3D1ITY7-F1
#
_entry.id   AF-A0A3D1ITY7-F1
#
_cell.length_a   1.000
_cell.length_b   1.000
_cell.length_c   1.000
_cell.angle_alpha   90.00
_cell.angle_beta   90.00
_cell.angle_gamma   90.00
#
_symmetry.space_group_name_H-M   'P 1'
#
loop_
_entity.id
_entity.type
_entity.pdbx_description
1 polymer ?
#
loop_
_entity_poly.entity_id
_entity_poly.type
_entity_poly.pdbx_seq_one_letter_code
_entity_poly.pdbx_strand_id
1 'polypeptide(L)'
;MPLPKDPRQRARRLDGIFGWMDKNRDGAWTREEFVGNFGHGSGKPLLIAVKPGGRGDVTESHLAWEHNRGIPEIPSPLYHADRVYMVRSGGILTAVHADTGKALYSERLNASGQYSASPILANGHLYLISEPGQLTVVKAGDTLNIVHQAQFGDKIHVTPAFDDNTIYVRSEQHLWAFRK
;
A
#
# COMPACT_ATOMS: atom_id res chain seq x y z
N MET A 1 20.39 8.06 6.08
CA MET A 1 21.31 9.21 5.88
C MET A 1 21.30 9.56 4.40
N PRO A 2 20.96 10.79 3.99
CA PRO A 2 20.91 11.15 2.56
C PRO A 2 22.31 11.11 1.93
N LEU A 3 22.39 10.65 0.69
CA LEU A 3 23.64 10.60 -0.07
C LEU A 3 24.01 12.01 -0.58
N PRO A 4 25.31 12.35 -0.66
CA PRO A 4 25.76 13.60 -1.26
C PRO A 4 25.31 13.71 -2.72
N LYS A 5 24.96 14.93 -3.14
CA LYS A 5 24.65 15.24 -4.55
C LYS A 5 25.90 15.19 -5.43
N ASP A 6 27.06 15.55 -4.88
CA ASP A 6 28.34 15.48 -5.60
C ASP A 6 28.72 14.01 -5.89
N PRO A 7 28.94 13.62 -7.17
CA PRO A 7 29.21 12.23 -7.54
C PRO A 7 30.45 11.64 -6.88
N ARG A 8 31.52 12.43 -6.67
CA ARG A 8 32.77 11.96 -6.06
C ARG A 8 32.61 11.71 -4.57
N GLN A 9 31.94 12.62 -3.86
CA GLN A 9 31.60 12.43 -2.46
C GLN A 9 30.62 11.27 -2.27
N ARG A 10 29.68 11.09 -3.20
CA ARG A 10 28.76 9.95 -3.21
C ARG A 10 29.53 8.63 -3.36
N ALA A 11 30.43 8.54 -4.34
CA ALA A 11 31.27 7.36 -4.55
C ALA A 11 32.09 7.01 -3.30
N ARG A 12 32.84 7.97 -2.75
CA ARG A 12 33.63 7.73 -1.51
C ARG A 12 32.76 7.27 -0.33
N ARG A 13 31.55 7.81 -0.20
CA ARG A 13 30.63 7.42 0.87
C ARG A 13 30.07 6.02 0.64
N LEU A 14 29.74 5.66 -0.60
CA LEU A 14 29.32 4.31 -0.96
C LEU A 14 30.45 3.31 -0.74
N ASP A 15 31.69 3.64 -1.11
CA ASP A 15 32.87 2.80 -0.87
C ASP A 15 33.12 2.58 0.62
N GLY A 16 32.97 3.64 1.44
CA GLY A 16 33.10 3.52 2.90
C GLY A 16 31.99 2.67 3.53
N ILE A 17 30.76 2.77 3.02
CA ILE A 17 29.63 1.92 3.43
C ILE A 17 29.88 0.47 3.01
N PHE A 18 30.37 0.27 1.79
CA PHE A 18 30.71 -1.05 1.25
C PHE A 18 31.80 -1.71 2.08
N GLY A 19 32.93 -1.02 2.33
CA GLY A 19 34.04 -1.57 3.13
C GLY A 19 33.73 -1.76 4.63
N TRP A 20 32.64 -1.19 5.14
CA TRP A 20 32.13 -1.51 6.48
C TRP A 20 31.32 -2.83 6.48
N MET A 21 30.65 -3.14 5.37
CA MET A 21 29.82 -4.33 5.20
C MET A 21 30.60 -5.55 4.68
N ASP A 22 31.53 -5.32 3.75
CA ASP A 22 32.50 -6.29 3.23
C ASP A 22 33.62 -6.48 4.27
N LYS A 23 33.41 -7.41 5.19
CA LYS A 23 34.33 -7.68 6.31
C LYS A 23 35.54 -8.46 5.83
N ASN A 24 35.39 -9.31 4.82
CA ASN A 24 36.46 -10.11 4.28
C ASN A 24 37.35 -9.33 3.26
N ARG A 25 36.90 -8.15 2.82
CA ARG A 25 37.57 -7.23 1.88
C ARG A 25 37.86 -7.86 0.53
N ASP A 26 37.00 -8.77 0.07
CA ASP A 26 37.15 -9.45 -1.22
C ASP A 26 36.55 -8.66 -2.40
N GLY A 27 35.92 -7.51 -2.14
CA GLY A 27 35.33 -6.67 -3.16
C GLY A 27 33.96 -7.16 -3.64
N ALA A 28 33.37 -8.16 -2.99
CA ALA A 28 32.03 -8.67 -3.21
C ALA A 28 31.26 -8.75 -1.88
N TRP A 29 29.96 -9.05 -1.96
CA TRP A 29 29.18 -9.38 -0.76
C TRP A 29 28.97 -10.88 -0.72
N THR A 30 29.47 -11.51 0.33
CA THR A 30 29.07 -12.88 0.65
C THR A 30 27.62 -12.92 1.13
N ARG A 31 26.99 -14.10 1.07
CA ARG A 31 25.63 -14.29 1.61
C ARG A 31 25.59 -13.94 3.09
N GLU A 32 26.63 -14.29 3.83
CA GLU A 32 26.76 -14.07 5.26
C GLU A 32 26.88 -12.59 5.61
N GLU A 33 27.65 -11.82 4.82
CA GLU A 33 27.75 -10.35 4.96
C GLU A 33 26.45 -9.68 4.56
N PHE A 34 25.81 -10.11 3.48
CA PHE A 34 24.52 -9.59 3.05
C PHE A 34 23.44 -9.80 4.12
N VAL A 35 23.25 -11.04 4.58
CA VAL A 35 22.27 -11.41 5.63
C VAL A 35 22.61 -10.76 6.97
N GLY A 36 23.89 -10.71 7.35
CA GLY A 36 24.33 -10.07 8.59
C GLY A 36 24.09 -8.56 8.64
N ASN A 37 23.99 -7.92 7.47
CA ASN A 37 23.68 -6.49 7.33
C ASN A 37 22.19 -6.21 7.02
N PHE A 38 21.33 -7.23 6.92
CA PHE A 38 19.88 -7.01 6.88
C PHE A 38 19.38 -6.49 8.23
N GLY A 39 19.30 -5.18 8.34
CA GLY A 39 18.56 -4.52 9.40
C GLY A 39 17.05 -4.59 9.13
N HIS A 40 16.28 -5.02 10.13
CA HIS A 40 14.84 -4.81 10.16
C HIS A 40 14.57 -3.34 10.49
N GLY A 41 14.53 -2.48 9.47
CA GLY A 41 14.13 -1.08 9.61
C GLY A 41 12.62 -0.91 9.43
N SER A 42 12.04 0.15 10.00
CA SER A 42 10.72 0.60 9.55
C SER A 42 10.82 0.98 8.08
N GLY A 43 10.05 0.31 7.23
CA GLY A 43 9.91 0.71 5.83
C GLY A 43 9.44 2.16 5.75
N LYS A 44 9.78 2.83 4.66
CA LYS A 44 9.21 4.15 4.32
C LYS A 44 8.22 3.95 3.19
N PRO A 45 7.01 3.41 3.48
CA PRO A 45 6.05 3.10 2.44
C PRO A 45 5.61 4.42 1.79
N LEU A 46 5.52 4.42 0.46
CA LEU A 46 5.30 5.60 -0.36
C LEU A 46 4.34 5.26 -1.50
N LEU A 47 3.35 6.13 -1.72
CA LEU A 47 2.58 6.17 -2.95
C LEU A 47 3.17 7.28 -3.82
N ILE A 48 3.55 6.94 -5.04
CA ILE A 48 4.13 7.90 -6.00
C ILE A 48 3.33 7.90 -7.28
N ALA A 49 3.18 9.08 -7.87
CA ALA A 49 2.75 9.23 -9.25
C ALA A 49 3.95 9.61 -10.12
N VAL A 50 4.18 8.81 -11.15
CA VAL A 50 5.25 9.04 -12.13
C VAL A 50 4.59 9.31 -13.49
N LYS A 51 4.95 10.43 -14.11
CA LYS A 51 4.50 10.77 -15.46
C LYS A 51 5.02 9.73 -16.44
N PRO A 52 4.19 9.23 -17.38
CA PRO A 52 4.66 8.27 -18.37
C PRO A 52 5.75 8.90 -19.26
N GLY A 53 6.65 8.04 -19.76
CA GLY A 53 7.84 8.47 -20.49
C GLY A 53 9.09 8.57 -19.61
N GLY A 54 10.20 9.02 -20.19
CA GLY A 54 11.49 9.11 -19.53
C GLY A 54 12.39 7.90 -19.75
N ARG A 55 13.70 8.09 -19.53
CA ARG A 55 14.73 7.05 -19.70
C ARG A 55 15.82 7.25 -18.65
N GLY A 56 16.27 6.17 -18.03
CA GLY A 56 17.28 6.22 -16.98
C GLY A 56 16.68 6.64 -15.63
N ASP A 57 17.40 7.47 -14.88
CA ASP A 57 16.91 8.03 -13.62
C ASP A 57 15.89 9.15 -13.90
N VAL A 58 14.63 8.90 -13.54
CA VAL A 58 13.51 9.81 -13.77
C VAL A 58 13.02 10.50 -12.49
N THR A 59 13.76 10.38 -11.39
CA THR A 59 13.35 10.85 -10.06
C THR A 59 13.02 12.34 -10.05
N GLU A 60 13.86 13.18 -10.65
CA GLU A 60 13.63 14.64 -10.69
C GLU A 60 12.75 15.09 -11.87
N SER A 61 12.68 14.29 -12.94
CA SER A 61 12.07 14.72 -14.21
C SER A 61 10.62 14.27 -14.39
N HIS A 62 10.24 13.11 -13.83
CA HIS A 62 8.91 12.52 -14.05
C HIS A 62 8.13 12.27 -12.76
N LEU A 63 8.69 12.53 -11.58
CA LEU A 63 7.91 12.51 -10.34
C LEU A 63 6.86 13.63 -10.39
N ALA A 64 5.57 13.26 -10.39
CA ALA A 64 4.47 14.20 -10.35
C ALA A 64 4.18 14.64 -8.92
N TRP A 65 4.04 13.65 -8.02
CA TRP A 65 3.83 13.85 -6.60
C TRP A 65 4.15 12.58 -5.82
N GLU A 66 4.32 12.72 -4.52
CA GLU A 66 4.50 11.63 -3.57
C GLU A 66 3.58 11.81 -2.36
N HIS A 67 3.15 10.69 -1.77
CA HIS A 67 2.34 10.61 -0.57
C HIS A 67 2.90 9.54 0.36
N ASN A 68 3.07 9.86 1.65
CA ASN A 68 3.76 9.00 2.62
C ASN A 68 2.93 8.69 3.88
N ARG A 69 1.63 8.98 3.87
CA ARG A 69 0.72 8.72 4.99
C ARG A 69 -0.33 7.68 4.61
N GLY A 70 -0.69 6.85 5.58
CA GLY A 70 -1.77 5.87 5.37
C GLY A 70 -1.47 4.80 4.31
N ILE A 71 -0.20 4.62 3.93
CA ILE A 71 0.19 3.68 2.87
C ILE A 71 -0.02 2.24 3.34
N PRO A 72 -0.70 1.40 2.54
CA PRO A 72 -0.93 0.00 2.88
C PRO A 72 0.35 -0.82 2.71
N GLU A 73 0.43 -1.90 3.48
CA GLU A 73 1.55 -2.87 3.43
C GLU A 73 1.26 -4.01 2.46
N ILE A 74 0.01 -4.46 2.38
CA ILE A 74 -0.43 -5.61 1.58
C ILE A 74 -1.48 -5.22 0.51
N PRO A 75 -2.58 -4.53 0.84
CA PRO A 75 -3.65 -4.31 -0.12
C PRO A 75 -3.27 -3.26 -1.15
N SER A 76 -3.71 -3.47 -2.39
CA SER A 76 -3.49 -2.52 -3.48
C SER A 76 -4.39 -1.29 -3.34
N PRO A 77 -3.92 -0.09 -3.71
CA PRO A 77 -4.78 1.09 -3.82
C PRO A 77 -5.87 0.92 -4.88
N LEU A 78 -7.00 1.61 -4.71
CA LEU A 78 -8.10 1.66 -5.68
C LEU A 78 -8.28 3.08 -6.23
N TYR A 79 -8.26 3.23 -7.56
CA TYR A 79 -8.60 4.50 -8.22
C TYR A 79 -10.08 4.54 -8.59
N HIS A 80 -10.76 5.64 -8.28
CA HIS A 80 -12.11 5.92 -8.75
C HIS A 80 -12.41 7.42 -8.73
N ALA A 81 -12.94 7.96 -9.84
CA ALA A 81 -13.40 9.35 -9.94
C ALA A 81 -12.39 10.36 -9.36
N ASP A 82 -11.15 10.35 -9.87
CA ASP A 82 -10.05 11.24 -9.45
C ASP A 82 -9.59 11.12 -7.99
N ARG A 83 -9.88 9.98 -7.38
CA ARG A 83 -9.47 9.65 -6.01
C ARG A 83 -8.73 8.33 -5.99
N VAL A 84 -7.70 8.25 -5.16
CA VAL A 84 -7.03 6.99 -4.81
C VAL A 84 -7.37 6.66 -3.37
N TYR A 85 -7.95 5.48 -3.17
CA TYR A 85 -8.34 4.93 -1.88
C TYR A 85 -7.33 3.88 -1.43
N MET A 86 -6.94 3.95 -0.18
CA MET A 86 -5.97 3.05 0.44
C MET A 86 -6.48 2.63 1.81
N VAL A 87 -6.43 1.34 2.12
CA VAL A 87 -6.76 0.82 3.45
C VAL A 87 -5.54 0.16 4.05
N ARG A 88 -5.11 0.60 5.22
CA ARG A 88 -4.00 -0.04 5.93
C ARG A 88 -4.50 -0.83 7.14
N SER A 89 -3.68 -1.77 7.62
CA SER A 89 -3.92 -2.51 8.85
C SER A 89 -4.27 -1.59 10.03
N GLY A 90 -5.19 -2.04 10.88
CA GLY A 90 -5.80 -1.23 11.93
C GLY A 90 -7.01 -0.40 11.46
N GLY A 91 -7.44 -0.60 10.20
CA GLY A 91 -8.69 -0.09 9.67
C GLY A 91 -8.68 1.41 9.41
N ILE A 92 -7.60 1.93 8.85
CA ILE A 92 -7.55 3.33 8.40
C ILE A 92 -7.77 3.38 6.90
N LEU A 93 -8.86 4.01 6.48
CA LEU A 93 -9.12 4.35 5.09
C LEU A 93 -8.57 5.75 4.82
N THR A 94 -7.67 5.85 3.85
CA THR A 94 -7.12 7.11 3.34
C THR A 94 -7.63 7.31 1.93
N ALA A 95 -8.11 8.51 1.64
CA ALA A 95 -8.40 8.96 0.28
C ALA A 95 -7.50 10.14 -0.06
N VAL A 96 -6.93 10.12 -1.27
CA VAL A 96 -6.13 11.23 -1.81
C VAL A 96 -6.66 11.62 -3.18
N HIS A 97 -6.48 12.88 -3.56
CA HIS A 97 -6.66 13.29 -4.95
C HIS A 97 -5.63 12.59 -5.85
N ALA A 98 -6.08 12.01 -6.96
CA ALA A 98 -5.22 11.24 -7.85
C ALA A 98 -4.22 12.11 -8.65
N ASP A 99 -4.56 13.38 -8.88
CA ASP A 99 -3.75 14.31 -9.66
C ASP A 99 -2.62 14.97 -8.84
N THR A 100 -2.83 15.12 -7.53
CA THR A 100 -1.95 15.91 -6.64
C THR A 100 -1.41 15.12 -5.45
N GLY A 101 -1.96 13.95 -5.13
CA GLY A 101 -1.60 13.18 -3.94
C GLY A 101 -2.02 13.82 -2.61
N LYS A 102 -2.78 14.93 -2.64
CA LYS A 102 -3.25 15.61 -1.43
C LYS A 102 -4.31 14.76 -0.73
N ALA A 103 -4.18 14.61 0.58
CA ALA A 103 -5.16 13.89 1.39
C ALA A 103 -6.52 14.61 1.38
N LEU A 104 -7.56 13.84 1.08
CA LEU A 104 -8.95 14.21 1.29
C LEU A 104 -9.34 13.90 2.74
N TYR A 105 -9.14 12.65 3.15
CA TYR A 105 -9.35 12.20 4.51
C TYR A 105 -8.46 10.98 4.84
N SER A 106 -8.29 10.73 6.14
CA SER A 106 -7.60 9.55 6.68
C SER A 106 -8.24 9.17 8.00
N GLU A 107 -9.21 8.28 7.96
CA GLU A 107 -10.15 8.03 9.06
C GLU A 107 -10.31 6.55 9.39
N ARG A 108 -10.77 6.25 10.61
CA ARG A 108 -10.99 4.87 11.09
C ARG A 108 -12.31 4.33 10.55
N LEU A 109 -12.27 3.10 10.05
CA LEU A 109 -13.44 2.32 9.62
C LEU A 109 -14.22 1.69 10.79
N ASN A 110 -13.80 1.91 12.03
CA ASN A 110 -14.30 1.20 13.22
C ASN A 110 -14.20 -0.34 13.10
N ALA A 111 -13.27 -0.81 12.28
CA ALA A 111 -12.99 -2.22 12.04
C ALA A 111 -11.50 -2.46 12.24
N SER A 112 -11.15 -3.17 13.31
CA SER A 112 -9.76 -3.47 13.66
C SER A 112 -9.24 -4.71 12.91
N GLY A 113 -7.95 -4.99 13.08
CA GLY A 113 -7.28 -6.12 12.47
C GLY A 113 -6.46 -5.75 11.23
N GLN A 114 -5.82 -6.77 10.68
CA GLN A 114 -5.02 -6.66 9.47
C GLN A 114 -5.94 -6.56 8.24
N TYR A 115 -5.47 -5.86 7.22
CA TYR A 115 -6.13 -5.82 5.92
C TYR A 115 -5.16 -6.38 4.90
N SER A 116 -5.48 -7.54 4.34
CA SER A 116 -4.78 -8.14 3.20
C SER A 116 -5.60 -8.07 1.92
N ALA A 117 -6.93 -8.15 2.04
CA ALA A 117 -7.87 -7.95 0.95
C ALA A 117 -7.81 -6.49 0.45
N SER A 118 -7.68 -6.32 -0.87
CA SER A 118 -7.70 -5.00 -1.49
C SER A 118 -9.11 -4.41 -1.49
N PRO A 119 -9.27 -3.07 -1.41
CA PRO A 119 -10.57 -2.43 -1.64
C PRO A 119 -11.08 -2.81 -3.03
N ILE A 120 -12.39 -2.98 -3.14
CA ILE A 120 -13.07 -3.14 -4.43
C ILE A 120 -14.23 -2.17 -4.52
N LEU A 121 -14.60 -1.78 -5.74
CA LEU A 121 -15.67 -0.81 -5.99
C LEU A 121 -16.81 -1.49 -6.74
N ALA A 122 -18.03 -1.34 -6.23
CA ALA A 122 -19.25 -1.64 -6.97
C ALA A 122 -20.35 -0.63 -6.64
N ASN A 123 -21.10 -0.19 -7.65
CA ASN A 123 -22.21 0.74 -7.52
C ASN A 123 -21.88 2.01 -6.69
N GLY A 124 -20.69 2.57 -6.87
CA GLY A 124 -20.25 3.77 -6.12
C GLY A 124 -19.89 3.52 -4.65
N HIS A 125 -19.76 2.26 -4.24
CA HIS A 125 -19.40 1.89 -2.87
C HIS A 125 -18.09 1.09 -2.86
N LEU A 126 -17.23 1.43 -1.92
CA LEU A 126 -16.03 0.69 -1.58
C LEU A 126 -16.41 -0.44 -0.63
N TYR A 127 -15.95 -1.64 -0.92
CA TYR A 127 -16.05 -2.81 -0.04
C TYR A 127 -14.67 -3.12 0.49
N LEU A 128 -14.56 -3.09 1.81
CA LEU A 128 -13.31 -3.21 2.56
C LEU A 128 -13.49 -4.33 3.58
N ILE A 129 -12.64 -5.35 3.54
CA ILE A 129 -12.74 -6.50 4.45
C ILE A 129 -11.43 -6.66 5.20
N SER A 130 -11.50 -6.72 6.54
CA SER A 130 -10.36 -7.06 7.38
C SER A 130 -10.21 -8.58 7.51
N GLU A 131 -9.02 -9.05 7.87
CA GLU A 131 -8.72 -10.47 8.07
C GLU A 131 -9.61 -11.16 9.09
N PRO A 132 -10.02 -10.52 10.21
CA PRO A 132 -11.05 -11.05 11.10
C PRO A 132 -12.44 -11.25 10.48
N GLY A 133 -12.66 -10.90 9.21
CA GLY A 133 -13.93 -11.07 8.51
C GLY A 133 -14.91 -9.90 8.71
N GLN A 134 -14.44 -8.73 9.10
CA GLN A 134 -15.27 -7.54 9.21
C GLN A 134 -15.34 -6.83 7.85
N LEU A 135 -16.50 -6.86 7.21
CA LEU A 135 -16.83 -6.06 6.05
C LEU A 135 -17.26 -4.66 6.49
N THR A 136 -16.72 -3.64 5.83
CA THR A 136 -17.18 -2.26 5.89
C THR A 136 -17.44 -1.78 4.47
N VAL A 137 -18.64 -1.24 4.24
CA VAL A 137 -19.06 -0.64 2.97
C VAL A 137 -19.10 0.87 3.13
N VAL A 138 -18.36 1.58 2.30
CA VAL A 138 -18.22 3.03 2.34
C VAL A 138 -18.69 3.62 1.02
N LYS A 139 -19.52 4.66 1.06
CA LYS A 139 -19.84 5.42 -0.15
C LYS A 139 -18.59 6.16 -0.63
N ALA A 140 -18.21 5.97 -1.89
CA ALA A 140 -17.08 6.68 -2.47
C ALA A 140 -17.36 8.20 -2.53
N GLY A 141 -16.40 9.01 -2.08
CA GLY A 141 -16.50 10.47 -2.09
C GLY A 141 -15.31 11.15 -1.42
N ASP A 142 -15.48 12.43 -1.11
CA ASP A 142 -14.47 13.30 -0.46
C ASP A 142 -14.47 13.24 1.07
N THR A 143 -15.44 12.53 1.65
CA THR A 143 -15.60 12.36 3.10
C THR A 143 -15.89 10.90 3.41
N LEU A 144 -15.46 10.41 4.57
CA LEU A 144 -15.82 9.08 5.02
C LEU A 144 -17.34 8.98 5.26
N ASN A 145 -18.02 8.06 4.58
CA ASN A 145 -19.42 7.75 4.81
C ASN A 145 -19.64 6.23 4.80
N ILE A 146 -19.64 5.63 5.99
CA ILE A 146 -19.90 4.20 6.19
C ILE A 146 -21.40 3.97 6.05
N VAL A 147 -21.81 3.17 5.05
CA VAL A 147 -23.22 2.86 4.78
C VAL A 147 -23.65 1.50 5.31
N HIS A 148 -22.70 0.58 5.51
CA HIS A 148 -22.98 -0.75 6.01
C HIS A 148 -21.76 -1.39 6.66
N GLN A 149 -21.98 -2.23 7.68
CA GLN A 149 -20.97 -3.09 8.26
C GLN A 149 -21.58 -4.47 8.55
N ALA A 150 -20.81 -5.52 8.29
CA ALA A 150 -21.23 -6.90 8.55
C ALA A 150 -20.03 -7.76 8.95
N GLN A 151 -20.27 -8.73 9.82
CA GLN A 151 -19.26 -9.67 10.30
C GLN A 151 -19.54 -11.05 9.70
N PHE A 152 -18.54 -11.65 9.06
CA PHE A 152 -18.65 -12.98 8.46
C PHE A 152 -18.48 -14.12 9.47
N GLY A 153 -17.86 -13.85 10.63
CA GLY A 153 -17.57 -14.87 11.64
C GLY A 153 -16.50 -15.89 11.20
N ASP A 154 -15.84 -15.64 10.07
CA ASP A 154 -14.79 -16.46 9.48
C ASP A 154 -13.71 -15.53 8.89
N LYS A 155 -12.46 -15.97 8.91
CA LYS A 155 -11.34 -15.14 8.45
C LYS A 155 -11.35 -14.99 6.94
N ILE A 156 -10.95 -13.82 6.44
CA ILE A 156 -10.93 -13.50 5.00
C ILE A 156 -9.59 -12.87 4.64
N HIS A 157 -8.81 -13.56 3.81
CA HIS A 157 -7.46 -13.12 3.41
C HIS A 157 -7.39 -12.61 1.97
N VAL A 158 -8.49 -12.72 1.23
CA VAL A 158 -8.50 -12.51 -0.23
C VAL A 158 -9.50 -11.44 -0.63
N THR A 159 -9.11 -10.67 -1.64
CA THR A 159 -9.95 -9.66 -2.28
C THR A 159 -11.22 -10.33 -2.84
N PRO A 160 -12.43 -9.86 -2.51
CA PRO A 160 -13.66 -10.39 -3.11
C PRO A 160 -13.71 -10.19 -4.63
N ALA A 161 -14.40 -11.09 -5.31
CA ALA A 161 -14.59 -11.04 -6.76
C ALA A 161 -16.01 -10.61 -7.12
N PHE A 162 -16.16 -9.96 -8.27
CA PHE A 162 -17.45 -9.59 -8.83
C PHE A 162 -17.72 -10.34 -10.13
N ASP A 163 -18.98 -10.70 -10.32
CA ASP A 163 -19.52 -11.20 -11.58
C ASP A 163 -20.94 -10.65 -11.75
N ASP A 164 -21.14 -9.80 -12.75
CA ASP A 164 -22.41 -9.11 -13.06
C ASP A 164 -23.12 -8.53 -11.81
N ASN A 165 -24.03 -9.30 -11.22
CA ASN A 165 -24.85 -8.93 -10.05
C ASN A 165 -24.45 -9.62 -8.74
N THR A 166 -23.34 -10.35 -8.73
CA THR A 166 -22.89 -11.19 -7.61
C THR A 166 -21.56 -10.73 -7.05
N ILE A 167 -21.48 -10.64 -5.73
CA ILE A 167 -20.21 -10.52 -4.99
C ILE A 167 -19.86 -11.88 -4.41
N TYR A 168 -18.68 -12.39 -4.73
CA TYR A 168 -18.13 -13.60 -4.14
C TYR A 168 -17.07 -13.26 -3.10
N VAL A 169 -17.24 -13.78 -1.89
CA VAL A 169 -16.28 -13.63 -0.79
C VAL A 169 -15.79 -15.01 -0.40
N ARG A 170 -14.48 -15.26 -0.50
CA ARG A 170 -13.88 -16.50 -0.01
C ARG A 170 -13.32 -16.26 1.39
N SER A 171 -13.94 -16.87 2.40
CA SER A 171 -13.38 -16.95 3.75
C SER A 171 -12.50 -18.20 3.88
N GLU A 172 -11.99 -18.54 5.07
CA GLU A 172 -11.19 -19.77 5.22
C GLU A 172 -12.04 -21.03 4.96
N GLN A 173 -13.26 -21.08 5.49
CA GLN A 173 -14.10 -22.28 5.45
C GLN A 173 -15.19 -22.24 4.36
N HIS A 174 -15.54 -21.06 3.83
CA HIS A 174 -16.68 -20.92 2.90
C HIS A 174 -16.37 -20.08 1.67
N LEU A 175 -17.16 -20.28 0.61
CA LEU A 175 -17.31 -19.35 -0.50
C LEU A 175 -18.74 -18.79 -0.44
N TRP A 176 -18.85 -17.52 -0.10
CA TRP A 176 -20.12 -16.80 0.03
C TRP A 176 -20.46 -16.14 -1.31
N ALA A 177 -21.75 -16.11 -1.65
CA ALA A 177 -22.27 -15.39 -2.81
C ALA A 177 -23.41 -14.46 -2.35
N PHE A 178 -23.26 -13.16 -2.60
CA PHE A 178 -24.27 -12.16 -2.32
C PHE A 178 -24.84 -11.65 -3.64
N ARG A 179 -26.16 -11.80 -3.80
CA ARG A 179 -26.93 -11.43 -5.00
C ARG A 179 -28.13 -10.59 -4.59
N LYS A 180 -28.58 -9.74 -5.52
CA LYS A 180 -29.85 -9.02 -5.38
C LYS A 180 -31.03 -9.90 -5.78
#